data_AF-A0A1H8KFY5-F1
#
_entry.id   AF-A0A1H8KFY5-F1
#
_cell.length_a   1.000
_cell.length_b   1.000
_cell.length_c   1.000
_cell.angle_alpha   90.00
_cell.angle_beta   90.00
_cell.angle_gamma   90.00
#
_symmetry.space_group_name_H-M   'P 1'
#
loop_
_entity.id
_entity.type
_entity.pdbx_description
1 polymer ?
#
loop_
_entity_poly.entity_id
_entity_poly.type
_entity_poly.pdbx_seq_one_letter_code
_entity_poly.pdbx_strand_id
1 'polypeptide(L)'
;MLNKNVIDEINTKVSEILQNSPAKDIEKNIRVLLSGAFSRLDLVTRDEFDIQQEVLQRTREKLILLEARVAELEARFNQSTSTSTERNVTPDQIQTEG
;
A
#
# COMPACT_ATOMS: atom_id res chain seq x y z
N MET A 1 -3.89 2.75 -12.62
CA MET A 1 -3.96 2.31 -14.04
C MET A 1 -3.85 3.56 -14.88
N LEU A 2 -2.83 3.72 -15.72
CA LEU A 2 -2.81 4.83 -16.67
C LEU A 2 -4.04 4.70 -17.57
N ASN A 3 -4.84 5.75 -17.66
CA ASN A 3 -6.04 5.76 -18.48
C ASN A 3 -5.63 5.70 -19.96
N LYS A 4 -5.84 4.55 -20.62
CA LYS A 4 -5.62 4.36 -22.07
C LYS A 4 -6.22 5.51 -22.90
N ASN A 5 -7.40 5.99 -22.48
CA ASN A 5 -8.12 7.09 -23.09
C ASN A 5 -7.28 8.39 -23.21
N VAL A 6 -6.43 8.70 -22.23
CA VAL A 6 -5.60 9.92 -22.26
C VAL A 6 -4.47 9.79 -23.29
N ILE A 7 -3.90 8.59 -23.45
CA ILE A 7 -2.87 8.33 -24.46
C ILE A 7 -3.45 8.41 -25.86
N ASP A 8 -4.66 7.87 -26.06
CA ASP A 8 -5.36 7.91 -27.35
C ASP A 8 -5.78 9.35 -27.72
N GLU A 9 -6.20 10.16 -26.75
CA GLU A 9 -6.49 11.59 -26.94
C GLU A 9 -5.24 12.40 -27.31
N ILE A 10 -4.09 12.13 -26.69
CA ILE A 10 -2.81 12.78 -27.04
C ILE A 10 -2.44 12.41 -28.48
N ASN A 11 -2.51 11.13 -28.85
CA ASN A 11 -2.15 10.68 -30.20
C ASN A 11 -3.02 11.35 -31.28
N THR A 12 -4.33 11.45 -31.03
CA THR A 12 -5.28 12.11 -31.92
C THR A 12 -4.98 13.61 -32.07
N LYS A 13 -4.78 14.33 -30.95
CA LYS A 13 -4.51 15.78 -30.98
C LYS A 13 -3.13 16.13 -31.54
N VAL A 14 -2.11 15.28 -31.32
CA VAL A 14 -0.78 15.46 -31.92
C VAL A 14 -0.84 15.26 -33.42
N SER A 15 -1.56 14.24 -33.90
CA SER A 15 -1.76 14.01 -35.34
C SER A 15 -2.48 15.18 -36.01
N GLU A 16 -3.47 15.78 -35.35
CA GLU A 16 -4.19 16.95 -35.83
C GLU A 16 -3.30 18.20 -35.93
N ILE A 17 -2.44 18.47 -34.93
CA ILE A 17 -1.48 19.58 -34.97
C ILE A 17 -0.48 19.39 -36.11
N LEU A 18 0.02 18.18 -36.31
CA LEU A 18 0.98 17.88 -37.37
C LEU A 18 0.39 18.09 -38.78
N GLN A 19 -0.90 17.84 -38.97
CA GLN A 19 -1.57 18.05 -40.26
C GLN A 19 -1.97 19.50 -40.51
N ASN A 20 -2.34 20.24 -39.47
CA ASN A 20 -2.99 21.55 -39.60
C ASN A 20 -2.12 22.75 -39.20
N SER A 21 -0.94 22.56 -38.61
CA SER A 21 -0.08 23.67 -38.13
C SER A 21 1.16 23.91 -39.01
N PRO A 22 1.55 25.19 -39.23
CA PRO A 22 2.84 25.53 -39.81
C PRO A 22 4.00 24.95 -38.99
N ALA A 23 5.07 24.49 -39.65
CA ALA A 23 6.21 23.82 -39.02
C ALA A 23 6.81 24.54 -37.79
N LYS A 24 6.69 25.87 -37.76
CA LYS A 24 7.20 26.73 -36.68
C LYS A 24 6.36 26.69 -35.40
N ASP A 25 5.06 26.38 -35.50
CA ASP A 25 4.13 26.40 -34.36
C ASP A 25 3.86 25.00 -33.78
N ILE A 26 4.26 23.95 -34.50
CA ILE A 26 4.12 22.54 -34.08
C ILE A 26 4.79 22.31 -32.73
N GLU A 27 6.04 22.74 -32.55
CA GLU A 27 6.78 22.52 -31.29
C GLU A 27 6.06 23.15 -30.09
N LYS A 28 5.59 24.39 -30.26
CA LYS A 28 4.89 25.14 -29.21
C LYS A 28 3.56 24.49 -28.85
N ASN A 29 2.76 24.11 -29.86
CA ASN A 29 1.45 23.53 -29.64
C ASN A 29 1.55 22.11 -29.04
N ILE A 30 2.54 21.30 -29.45
CA ILE A 30 2.81 19.99 -28.84
C ILE A 30 3.24 20.16 -27.38
N ARG A 31 4.12 21.11 -27.05
CA ARG A 31 4.54 21.35 -25.66
C ARG A 31 3.35 21.69 -24.77
N VAL A 32 2.45 22.57 -25.22
CA VAL A 32 1.24 22.94 -24.48
C VAL A 32 0.29 21.76 -24.30
N LEU A 33 0.09 20.94 -25.33
CA LEU A 33 -0.73 19.73 -25.22
C LEU A 33 -0.16 18.72 -24.23
N LEU A 34 1.15 18.45 -24.29
CA LEU A 34 1.80 17.51 -23.38
C LEU A 34 1.77 18.02 -21.94
N SER A 35 2.03 19.31 -21.72
CA SER A 35 1.89 19.92 -20.39
C SER A 35 0.45 19.80 -19.85
N GLY A 36 -0.56 20.08 -20.68
CA GLY A 36 -1.97 19.94 -20.29
C GLY A 36 -2.45 18.49 -20.15
N ALA A 37 -1.79 17.54 -20.81
CA ALA A 37 -2.05 16.12 -20.63
C ALA A 37 -1.41 15.59 -19.34
N PHE A 38 -0.16 15.98 -19.05
CA PHE A 38 0.52 15.64 -17.80
C PHE A 38 -0.17 16.24 -16.58
N SER A 39 -0.76 17.44 -16.67
CA SER A 39 -1.56 18.01 -15.58
C SER A 39 -2.89 17.31 -15.34
N ARG A 40 -3.41 16.58 -16.34
CA ARG A 40 -4.64 15.77 -16.24
C ARG A 40 -4.37 14.35 -15.73
N LEU A 41 -3.10 13.95 -15.68
CA LEU A 41 -2.68 12.70 -15.07
C LEU A 41 -2.34 13.02 -13.61
N ASP A 42 -2.81 12.19 -12.67
CA ASP A 42 -2.42 12.27 -11.26
C ASP A 42 -0.97 11.79 -11.10
N LEU A 43 -0.03 12.57 -11.65
CA LEU A 43 1.39 12.27 -11.63
C LEU A 43 1.95 12.73 -10.30
N VAL A 44 2.50 11.79 -9.55
CA VAL A 44 3.41 12.08 -8.44
C VAL A 44 4.82 12.24 -9.01
N THR A 45 5.57 13.18 -8.45
CA THR A 45 6.99 13.33 -8.78
C THR A 45 7.75 12.07 -8.38
N ARG A 46 8.91 11.85 -8.99
CA ARG A 46 9.73 10.70 -8.64
C ARG A 46 10.13 10.71 -7.16
N ASP A 47 10.46 11.89 -6.64
CA ASP A 47 10.85 12.08 -5.25
C ASP A 47 9.70 11.75 -4.29
N GLU A 48 8.47 12.19 -4.58
CA GLU A 48 7.29 11.85 -3.79
C GLU A 48 6.99 10.35 -3.81
N PHE A 49 7.19 9.69 -4.94
CA PHE A 49 7.04 8.25 -5.06
C PHE A 49 8.07 7.52 -4.18
N ASP A 50 9.33 7.93 -4.25
CA ASP A 50 10.41 7.31 -3.46
C ASP A 50 10.18 7.52 -1.95
N ILE A 51 9.68 8.70 -1.54
CA ILE A 51 9.26 8.96 -0.15
C ILE A 51 8.12 8.02 0.27
N GLN A 52 7.09 7.84 -0.56
CA GLN A 52 5.99 6.94 -0.25
C GLN A 52 6.46 5.48 -0.13
N GLN A 53 7.41 5.05 -0.97
CA GLN A 53 8.02 3.73 -0.84
C GLN A 53 8.74 3.55 0.51
N GLU A 54 9.50 4.55 0.95
CA GLU A 54 10.19 4.51 2.23
C GLU A 54 9.19 4.45 3.41
N VAL A 55 8.12 5.24 3.36
CA VAL A 55 7.05 5.20 4.37
C VAL A 55 6.40 3.83 4.42
N LEU A 56 6.11 3.21 3.27
CA LEU A 56 5.55 1.86 3.21
C LEU A 56 6.51 0.81 3.79
N GLN A 57 7.79 0.93 3.48
CA GLN A 57 8.82 0.03 4.01
C GLN A 57 8.87 0.09 5.54
N ARG A 58 8.96 1.30 6.11
CA ARG A 58 8.92 1.51 7.57
C ARG A 58 7.62 1.01 8.21
N THR A 59 6.50 1.15 7.50
CA THR A 59 5.20 0.68 8.00
C THR A 59 5.17 -0.84 8.07
N ARG A 60 5.70 -1.55 7.07
CA ARG A 60 5.83 -3.01 7.10
C ARG A 60 6.71 -3.48 8.26
N GLU A 61 7.83 -2.83 8.49
CA GLU A 61 8.73 -3.14 9.61
C GLU A 61 8.04 -2.99 10.97
N LYS A 62 7.32 -1.89 11.16
CA LYS A 62 6.54 -1.68 12.38
C LYS A 62 5.42 -2.70 12.52
N LEU A 63 4.74 -3.04 11.42
CA LEU A 63 3.67 -4.03 11.40
C LEU A 63 4.18 -5.40 11.87
N ILE A 64 5.31 -5.87 11.33
CA ILE A 64 5.94 -7.13 11.75
C ILE A 64 6.27 -7.12 13.25
N LEU A 65 6.81 -6.01 13.76
CA LEU A 65 7.13 -5.88 15.19
C LEU A 65 5.88 -5.92 16.07
N LEU A 66 4.80 -5.26 15.64
CA LEU A 66 3.52 -5.31 16.36
C LEU A 66 2.91 -6.71 16.33
N GLU A 67 2.92 -7.40 15.20
CA GLU A 67 2.45 -8.79 15.08
C GLU A 67 3.20 -9.71 16.04
N ALA A 68 4.53 -9.59 16.11
CA ALA A 68 5.34 -10.36 17.05
C ALA A 68 4.98 -10.08 18.51
N ARG A 69 4.76 -8.80 18.85
CA ARG A 69 4.36 -8.40 20.21
C ARG A 69 2.97 -8.92 20.58
N VAL A 70 2.03 -8.91 19.65
CA VAL A 70 0.69 -9.48 19.88
C VAL A 70 0.79 -10.99 20.11
N ALA A 71 1.55 -11.71 19.27
CA ALA A 71 1.76 -13.14 19.44
C ALA A 71 2.37 -13.50 20.80
N GLU A 72 3.34 -12.72 21.28
CA GLU A 72 3.93 -12.89 22.62
C GLU A 72 2.87 -12.70 23.72
N LEU A 73 2.04 -11.66 23.62
CA LEU A 73 0.99 -11.38 24.59
C LEU A 73 -0.09 -12.47 24.60
N GLU A 74 -0.51 -12.95 23.43
CA GLU A 74 -1.45 -14.06 23.29
C GLU A 74 -0.88 -15.35 23.90
N ALA A 75 0.39 -15.66 23.66
CA ALA A 75 1.06 -16.82 24.24
C ALA A 75 1.14 -16.73 25.78
N ARG A 76 1.41 -15.55 26.34
CA ARG A 76 1.44 -15.32 27.80
C ARG A 76 0.05 -15.44 28.42
N PHE A 77 -0.97 -14.92 27.74
CA PHE A 77 -2.36 -15.04 28.21
C PHE A 77 -2.80 -16.51 28.25
N ASN A 78 -2.51 -17.27 27.20
CA ASN A 78 -2.83 -18.70 27.14
C ASN A 78 -2.09 -19.53 28.21
N GLN A 79 -0.82 -19.19 28.50
CA GLN A 79 -0.10 -19.82 29.61
C GLN A 79 -0.77 -19.53 30.96
N SER A 80 -1.15 -18.26 31.19
CA SER A 80 -1.78 -17.85 32.45
C SER A 80 -3.13 -18.51 32.71
N THR A 81 -3.92 -18.82 31.67
CA THR A 81 -5.20 -19.53 31.80
C THR A 81 -5.02 -21.02 32.05
N SER A 82 -4.01 -21.68 31.46
CA SER A 82 -3.70 -23.08 31.76
C SER A 82 -3.20 -23.30 33.19
N THR A 83 -2.38 -22.40 33.75
CA THR A 83 -1.81 -22.54 35.11
C THR A 83 -2.82 -22.28 36.24
N SER A 84 -3.92 -21.58 35.99
CA SER A 84 -5.03 -21.43 36.97
C SER A 84 -5.99 -22.63 36.97
N THR A 85 -6.15 -23.32 35.84
CA THR A 85 -6.97 -24.55 35.76
C THR A 85 -6.30 -25.74 36.45
N GLU A 86 -4.98 -25.92 36.34
CA GLU A 86 -4.26 -27.02 37.00
C GLU A 86 -4.16 -26.85 38.53
N ARG A 87 -4.08 -25.62 39.03
CA ARG A 87 -3.99 -25.35 40.48
C ARG A 87 -5.29 -25.57 41.26
N ASN A 88 -6.41 -25.76 40.59
CA ASN A 88 -7.72 -25.98 41.23
C ASN A 88 -8.20 -27.44 41.14
N VAL A 89 -7.37 -28.36 40.64
CA VAL A 89 -7.65 -29.80 40.69
C VAL A 89 -7.10 -30.33 42.00
N THR A 90 -7.85 -30.16 43.09
CA THR A 90 -7.59 -30.87 44.35
C THR A 90 -7.78 -32.36 44.11
N PRO A 91 -6.77 -33.22 44.30
CA PRO A 91 -6.98 -34.66 44.31
C PRO A 91 -7.49 -35.06 45.71
N ASP A 92 -8.80 -34.94 45.94
CA ASP A 92 -9.45 -35.44 47.17
C ASP A 92 -10.60 -36.42 46.90
N GLN A 93 -10.50 -37.19 45.82
CA GLN A 93 -11.40 -38.31 45.56
C GLN A 93 -10.62 -39.54 45.07
N ILE A 94 -9.76 -40.08 45.92
CA ILE A 94 -9.43 -41.51 45.88
C ILE A 94 -9.31 -42.03 47.31
N GLN A 95 -10.45 -42.44 47.88
CA GLN A 95 -10.61 -43.68 48.65
C GLN A 95 -12.04 -43.78 49.17
N THR A 96 -12.89 -44.29 48.29
CA THR A 96 -13.97 -45.20 48.69
C THR A 96 -13.33 -46.55 49.04
N GLU A 97 -13.90 -47.22 50.04
CA GLU A 97 -13.76 -48.65 50.38
C GLU A 97 -12.64 -49.06 51.35
N GLY A 98 -13.09 -49.63 52.49
CA GLY A 98 -12.32 -50.17 53.60
C GLY A 98 -13.17 -50.27 54.85
#